data_AF-A0A2N3B2Y2-F1
#
_entry.id   AF-A0A2N3B2Y2-F1
#
_cell.length_a   1.000
_cell.length_b   1.000
_cell.length_c   1.000
_cell.angle_alpha   90.00
_cell.angle_beta   90.00
_cell.angle_gamma   90.00
#
_symmetry.space_group_name_H-M   'P 1'
#
loop_
_entity.id
_entity.type
_entity.pdbx_description
1 polymer ?
#
loop_
_entity_poly.entity_id
_entity_poly.type
_entity_poly.pdbx_seq_one_letter_code
_entity_poly.pdbx_strand_id
1 'polypeptide(L)'
;MTRAAPADNGALAASLRQMIAVLERERQALAALDADDLICAARDKEGLCDAIAAIGAQALDSETRSLAETAHQLNDVNRRVRNLLAANVAARIEALGGQRGMNRVTYTPARA
;
A
#
# COMPACT_ATOMS: atom_id res chain seq x y z
N MET A 1 5.49 3.63 -34.22
CA MET A 1 5.49 3.94 -32.77
C MET A 1 4.84 5.29 -32.61
N THR A 2 3.54 5.30 -32.30
CA THR A 2 2.73 6.52 -32.22
C THR A 2 2.98 7.17 -30.87
N ARG A 3 3.65 8.33 -30.87
CA ARG A 3 3.83 9.19 -29.69
C ARG A 3 2.44 9.62 -29.19
N ALA A 4 2.17 9.46 -27.89
CA ALA A 4 0.90 9.88 -27.29
C ALA A 4 0.64 11.39 -27.51
N ALA A 5 -0.64 11.77 -27.60
CA ALA A 5 -1.00 13.16 -27.80
C ALA A 5 -0.67 13.98 -26.54
N PRO A 6 -0.28 15.26 -26.68
CA PRO A 6 0.08 16.10 -25.53
C PRO A 6 -1.06 16.27 -24.52
N ALA A 7 -2.33 16.12 -24.92
CA ALA A 7 -3.49 16.16 -24.03
C ALA A 7 -3.55 14.94 -23.08
N ASP A 8 -3.21 13.75 -23.58
CA ASP A 8 -3.22 12.51 -22.80
C ASP A 8 -2.15 12.55 -21.70
N ASN A 9 -0.99 13.13 -22.01
CA ASN A 9 0.10 13.29 -21.07
C ASN A 9 -0.25 14.27 -19.94
N GLY A 10 -0.94 15.38 -20.27
CA GLY A 10 -1.42 16.34 -19.28
C GLY A 10 -2.47 15.73 -18.33
N ALA A 11 -3.40 14.93 -18.87
CA ALA A 11 -4.37 14.19 -18.09
C ALA A 11 -3.70 13.16 -17.17
N LEU A 12 -2.72 12.41 -17.68
CA LEU A 12 -1.96 11.43 -16.90
C LEU A 12 -1.22 12.08 -15.74
N ALA A 13 -0.52 13.19 -15.99
CA ALA A 13 0.18 13.94 -14.96
C ALA A 13 -0.79 14.45 -13.89
N ALA A 14 -1.98 14.91 -14.26
CA ALA A 14 -3.01 15.33 -13.31
C ALA A 14 -3.48 14.15 -12.44
N SER A 15 -3.81 13.00 -13.05
CA SER A 15 -4.23 11.80 -12.32
C SER A 15 -3.14 11.29 -11.37
N LEU A 16 -1.88 11.32 -11.76
CA LEU A 16 -0.76 10.91 -10.91
C LEU A 16 -0.53 11.87 -9.73
N ARG A 17 -0.66 13.19 -9.93
CA ARG A 17 -0.60 14.15 -8.82
C ARG A 17 -1.76 13.95 -7.84
N GLN A 18 -2.95 13.65 -8.35
CA GLN A 18 -4.09 13.33 -7.49
C GLN A 18 -3.87 12.00 -6.73
N MET A 19 -3.29 10.99 -7.37
CA MET A 19 -2.90 9.73 -6.71
C MET A 19 -1.92 9.97 -5.57
N ILE A 20 -0.90 10.81 -5.78
CA ILE A 20 0.05 11.22 -4.73
C ILE A 20 -0.70 11.85 -3.54
N ALA A 21 -1.60 12.81 -3.80
CA ALA A 21 -2.37 13.45 -2.73
C ALA A 21 -3.26 12.46 -1.94
N VAL A 22 -3.90 11.51 -2.63
CA VAL A 22 -4.70 10.47 -1.98
C VAL A 22 -3.81 9.53 -1.14
N LEU A 23 -2.62 9.17 -1.62
CA LEU A 23 -1.67 8.36 -0.87
C LEU A 23 -1.12 9.09 0.38
N GLU A 24 -0.91 10.40 0.30
CA GLU A 24 -0.53 11.21 1.46
C GLU A 24 -1.65 11.31 2.49
N ARG A 25 -2.90 11.49 2.05
CA ARG A 25 -4.08 11.42 2.91
C ARG A 25 -4.22 10.05 3.56
N GLU A 26 -4.07 8.96 2.80
CA GLU A 26 -4.08 7.60 3.35
C GLU A 26 -3.01 7.44 4.43
N ARG A 27 -1.81 7.99 4.23
CA ARG A 27 -0.74 7.95 5.25
C ARG A 27 -1.15 8.66 6.54
N GLN A 28 -1.81 9.81 6.42
CA GLN A 28 -2.33 10.55 7.58
C GLN A 28 -3.44 9.76 8.29
N ALA A 29 -4.36 9.16 7.51
CA ALA A 29 -5.42 8.30 8.04
C ALA A 29 -4.86 7.06 8.75
N LEU A 30 -3.82 6.42 8.20
CA LEU A 30 -3.10 5.31 8.87
C LEU A 30 -2.47 5.76 10.20
N ALA A 31 -1.92 6.96 10.26
CA ALA A 31 -1.33 7.51 11.48
C ALA A 31 -2.39 7.85 12.54
N ALA A 32 -3.57 8.32 12.10
CA ALA A 32 -4.70 8.65 12.95
C ALA A 32 -5.59 7.44 13.31
N LEU A 33 -5.38 6.28 12.67
CA LEU A 33 -6.27 5.12 12.70
C LEU A 33 -7.71 5.45 12.28
N ASP A 34 -7.85 6.35 11.32
CA ASP A 34 -9.15 6.81 10.80
C ASP A 34 -9.67 5.85 9.73
N ALA A 35 -10.62 5.00 10.10
CA ALA A 35 -11.17 3.98 9.21
C ALA A 35 -12.00 4.58 8.05
N ASP A 36 -12.73 5.67 8.29
CA ASP A 36 -13.60 6.28 7.28
C ASP A 36 -12.76 6.93 6.18
N ASP A 37 -11.70 7.63 6.56
CA ASP A 37 -10.76 8.21 5.61
C ASP A 37 -9.97 7.16 4.83
N LEU A 38 -9.63 6.02 5.44
CA LEU A 38 -9.00 4.89 4.74
C LEU A 38 -9.92 4.30 3.66
N ILE A 39 -11.21 4.15 3.95
CA ILE A 39 -12.19 3.64 2.98
C ILE A 39 -12.39 4.64 1.83
N CYS A 40 -12.47 5.94 2.14
CA CYS A 40 -12.54 6.99 1.13
C CYS A 40 -11.30 6.96 0.22
N ALA A 41 -10.10 6.94 0.82
CA ALA A 41 -8.86 6.88 0.07
C ALA A 41 -8.75 5.62 -0.80
N ALA A 42 -9.25 4.46 -0.33
CA ALA A 42 -9.28 3.24 -1.13
C ALA A 42 -10.12 3.39 -2.41
N ARG A 43 -11.32 3.98 -2.30
CA ARG A 43 -12.20 4.25 -3.45
C ARG A 43 -11.60 5.26 -4.42
N ASP A 44 -11.02 6.34 -3.89
CA ASP A 44 -10.38 7.37 -4.71
C ASP A 44 -9.20 6.78 -5.51
N LYS A 45 -8.40 5.91 -4.88
CA LYS A 45 -7.31 5.19 -5.57
C LYS A 45 -7.82 4.29 -6.68
N GLU A 46 -8.91 3.56 -6.45
CA GLU A 46 -9.52 2.68 -7.46
C GLU A 46 -9.96 3.49 -8.69
N GLY A 47 -10.71 4.58 -8.49
CA GLY A 47 -11.12 5.45 -9.59
C GLY A 47 -9.95 6.11 -10.34
N LEU A 48 -8.86 6.45 -9.64
CA LEU A 48 -7.65 6.97 -10.27
C LEU A 48 -6.89 5.90 -11.05
N CYS A 49 -6.84 4.66 -10.56
CA CYS A 49 -6.26 3.54 -11.30
C CYS A 49 -7.01 3.31 -12.62
N ASP A 50 -8.33 3.37 -12.61
CA ASP A 50 -9.15 3.25 -13.83
C ASP A 50 -8.86 4.40 -14.81
N ALA A 51 -8.78 5.64 -14.32
CA ALA A 51 -8.46 6.80 -15.13
C ALA A 51 -7.06 6.71 -15.77
N ILE A 52 -6.06 6.25 -15.01
CA ILE A 52 -4.69 6.05 -15.50
C ILE A 52 -4.64 4.90 -16.52
N ALA A 53 -5.35 3.81 -16.26
CA ALA A 53 -5.39 2.65 -17.16
C ALA A 53 -5.99 3.00 -18.53
N ALA A 54 -6.98 3.89 -18.57
CA ALA A 54 -7.61 4.36 -19.81
C ALA A 54 -6.65 5.14 -20.74
N ILE A 55 -5.63 5.80 -20.18
CA ILE A 55 -4.65 6.60 -20.94
C ILE A 55 -3.54 5.72 -21.55
N GLY A 56 -3.21 4.60 -20.90
CA GLY A 56 -2.27 3.60 -21.39
C GLY A 56 -0.78 3.96 -21.25
N ALA A 57 0.07 2.93 -21.12
CA ALA A 57 1.51 3.09 -20.83
C ALA A 57 2.33 3.83 -21.91
N GLN A 58 1.78 3.95 -23.12
CA GLN A 58 2.41 4.65 -24.25
C GLN A 58 2.50 6.17 -24.01
N ALA A 59 1.71 6.70 -23.07
CA ALA A 59 1.64 8.11 -22.72
C ALA A 59 2.71 8.56 -21.71
N LEU A 60 3.51 7.64 -21.18
CA LEU A 60 4.53 7.95 -20.18
C LEU A 60 5.72 8.68 -20.82
N ASP A 61 5.92 9.94 -20.42
CA ASP A 61 7.12 10.73 -20.66
C ASP A 61 8.05 10.76 -19.41
N SER A 62 9.04 11.63 -19.38
CA SER A 62 9.95 11.73 -18.22
C SER A 62 9.27 12.26 -16.96
N GLU A 63 8.35 13.21 -17.10
CA GLU A 63 7.67 13.84 -15.95
C GLU A 63 6.69 12.86 -15.30
N THR A 64 5.82 12.27 -16.10
CA THR A 64 4.82 11.30 -15.64
C THR A 64 5.47 10.04 -15.05
N ARG A 65 6.64 9.60 -15.55
CA ARG A 65 7.42 8.54 -14.90
C ARG A 65 7.89 8.92 -13.50
N SER A 66 8.43 10.13 -13.33
CA SER A 66 8.84 10.62 -12.00
C SER A 66 7.68 10.70 -11.01
N LEU A 67 6.50 11.15 -11.49
CA LEU A 67 5.27 11.15 -10.68
C LEU A 67 4.82 9.73 -10.32
N ALA A 68 4.86 8.79 -11.27
CA ALA A 68 4.51 7.39 -11.02
C ALA A 68 5.46 6.73 -10.01
N GLU A 69 6.77 6.99 -10.11
CA GLU A 69 7.76 6.53 -9.14
C GLU A 69 7.49 7.10 -7.74
N THR A 70 7.13 8.37 -7.65
CA THR A 70 6.76 9.02 -6.38
C THR A 70 5.52 8.37 -5.77
N ALA A 71 4.47 8.16 -6.56
CA ALA A 71 3.26 7.47 -6.12
C ALA A 71 3.57 6.03 -5.66
N HIS A 72 4.43 5.31 -6.38
CA HIS A 72 4.85 3.96 -6.00
C HIS A 72 5.55 3.95 -4.64
N GLN A 73 6.51 4.86 -4.42
CA GLN A 73 7.23 4.96 -3.14
C GLN A 73 6.28 5.28 -1.97
N LEU A 74 5.31 6.18 -2.17
CA LEU A 74 4.30 6.50 -1.16
C LEU A 74 3.41 5.30 -0.83
N ASN A 75 2.93 4.58 -1.84
CA ASN A 75 2.13 3.37 -1.64
C ASN A 75 2.92 2.28 -0.89
N ASP A 76 4.21 2.14 -1.18
CA ASP A 76 5.07 1.22 -0.46
C ASP A 76 5.18 1.56 1.03
N VAL A 77 5.31 2.85 1.36
CA VAL A 77 5.29 3.31 2.75
C VAL A 77 3.95 2.98 3.41
N ASN A 78 2.82 3.30 2.76
CA ASN A 78 1.49 3.01 3.30
C ASN A 78 1.28 1.51 3.55
N ARG A 79 1.71 0.67 2.60
CA ARG A 79 1.68 -0.80 2.74
C ARG A 79 2.48 -1.26 3.96
N ARG A 80 3.69 -0.74 4.16
CA ARG A 80 4.53 -1.09 5.32
C ARG A 80 3.86 -0.71 6.65
N VAL A 81 3.28 0.49 6.73
CA VAL A 81 2.56 0.95 7.94
C VAL A 81 1.36 0.05 8.24
N ARG A 82 0.50 -0.23 7.24
CA ARG A 82 -0.65 -1.12 7.40
C ARG A 82 -0.24 -2.53 7.85
N ASN A 83 0.82 -3.07 7.25
CA ASN A 83 1.33 -4.39 7.61
C ASN A 83 1.88 -4.42 9.05
N LEU A 84 2.57 -3.36 9.48
CA LEU A 84 3.07 -3.24 10.84
C LEU A 84 1.92 -3.21 11.86
N LEU A 85 0.86 -2.45 11.58
CA LEU A 85 -0.34 -2.40 12.42
C LEU A 85 -0.99 -3.79 12.54
N ALA A 86 -1.16 -4.48 11.42
CA ALA A 86 -1.72 -5.83 11.39
C ALA A 86 -0.85 -6.83 12.20
N ALA A 87 0.47 -6.80 12.01
CA ALA A 87 1.40 -7.65 12.76
C ALA A 87 1.35 -7.37 14.27
N ASN A 88 1.22 -6.11 14.67
CA ASN A 88 1.10 -5.73 16.07
C ASN A 88 -0.16 -6.31 16.73
N VAL A 89 -1.30 -6.22 16.03
CA VAL A 89 -2.56 -6.80 16.50
C VAL A 89 -2.47 -8.33 16.57
N ALA A 90 -1.93 -8.98 15.53
CA ALA A 90 -1.74 -10.43 15.51
C ALA A 90 -0.89 -10.91 16.69
N ALA A 91 0.27 -10.28 16.94
CA ALA A 91 1.16 -10.63 18.03
C ALA A 91 0.48 -10.51 19.41
N ARG A 92 -0.39 -9.49 19.60
CA ARG A 92 -1.16 -9.34 20.84
C ARG A 92 -2.20 -10.44 21.01
N ILE A 93 -2.90 -10.80 19.93
CA ILE A 93 -3.89 -11.90 19.95
C ILE A 93 -3.19 -13.23 20.25
N GLU A 94 -2.05 -13.50 19.62
CA GLU A 94 -1.23 -14.69 19.87
C GLU A 94 -0.78 -14.78 21.34
N ALA A 95 -0.37 -13.65 21.93
CA ALA A 95 -0.01 -13.59 23.35
C ALA A 95 -1.20 -13.93 24.29
N LEU A 96 -2.42 -13.56 23.93
CA LEU A 96 -3.63 -13.94 24.68
C LEU A 96 -3.95 -15.44 24.57
N GLY A 97 -3.62 -16.06 23.43
CA GLY A 97 -3.74 -17.51 23.21
C GLY A 97 -2.84 -18.34 24.12
N GLY A 98 -1.90 -17.68 24.81
CA GLY A 98 -0.92 -18.26 25.72
C GLY A 98 0.22 -18.93 24.96
N GLN A 99 1.37 -19.02 25.63
CA GLN A 99 2.49 -19.91 25.31
C GLN A 99 2.04 -21.39 25.27
N ARG A 100 1.14 -21.75 24.35
CA ARG A 100 0.71 -23.12 24.11
C ARG A 100 1.74 -23.77 23.19
N GLY A 101 2.84 -24.23 23.77
CA GLY A 101 3.75 -25.09 23.03
C GLY A 101 5.18 -25.25 23.55
N MET A 102 5.61 -24.58 24.62
CA MET A 102 6.88 -24.90 25.26
C MET A 102 6.72 -25.99 26.33
N ASN A 103 5.99 -27.07 26.02
CA ASN A 103 6.23 -28.33 26.73
C ASN A 103 7.37 -29.05 26.00
N ARG A 104 8.59 -28.63 26.28
CA ARG A 104 9.77 -29.39 25.89
C ARG A 104 9.78 -30.66 26.73
N VAL A 105 9.07 -31.69 26.29
CA VAL A 105 9.25 -33.05 26.78
C VAL A 105 10.68 -33.44 26.39
N THR A 106 11.60 -33.23 27.32
CA THR A 106 12.95 -33.80 27.23
C THR A 106 12.80 -35.30 27.39
N TYR A 107 12.73 -36.01 26.26
CA TYR A 107 12.90 -37.45 26.25
C TYR A 107 14.25 -37.78 26.87
N THR A 108 14.21 -38.45 28.02
CA THR A 108 15.38 -39.04 28.66
C THR A 108 15.35 -40.51 28.30
N PRO A 109 16.23 -41.02 27.40
CA PRO A 109 16.28 -42.44 27.12
C PRO A 109 16.72 -43.18 28.38
N ALA A 110 15.97 -44.22 28.75
CA ALA A 110 16.38 -45.17 29.78
C ALA A 110 17.67 -45.87 29.32
N ARG A 111 18.70 -45.82 30.16
CA ARG A 111 19.91 -46.62 29.96
C ARG A 111 19.67 -48.04 30.49
N ALA A 112 20.28 -48.98 29.75
CA ALA A 112 20.24 -50.43 29.87
C ALA A 112 20.41 -50.99 31.28
#